data_AF-A0A534PZF2-F1
#
_entry.id   AF-A0A534PZF2-F1
#
_cell.length_a   1.000
_cell.length_b   1.000
_cell.length_c   1.000
_cell.angle_alpha   90.00
_cell.angle_beta   90.00
_cell.angle_gamma   90.00
#
_symmetry.space_group_name_H-M   'P 1'
#
loop_
_entity.id
_entity.type
_entity.pdbx_description
1 polymer ?
#
loop_
_entity_poly.entity_id
_entity_poly.type
_entity_poly.pdbx_seq_one_letter_code
_entity_poly.pdbx_strand_id
1 'polypeptide(L)'
;MFCAVDWFGFATGDLPNVATTLIDLSFFPVVPDGTQQGILNFAFLARLLRHPNGFASHPAFQDAHGAPLFDRSAVYYDGNSQGGILGGAVIAISKDVQRGILGSLGANYSLLLRRSQDFDLYSVPLYTSYTDALDRNFLFSLIQMLWDRGENNGYAVHLTNTAALGGPPNTVLLHSMFGDHEVTMWSADIMARTMGIPANYDMVERTGLRLGQADRHPDLDTGFGLTHLDFANPAQTSGSGLIQWDGYTLSDATAIPPVADVPNRVGRNPHDDSAKKIDGRCHKALFLRPNGQITDPTDLVVDKGHILVDGVPCP
;
A
#
# COMPACT_ATOMS: atom_id res chain seq x y z
N MET A 1 11.47 -11.79 11.44
CA MET A 1 10.98 -12.93 10.63
C MET A 1 9.89 -12.41 9.70
N PHE A 2 9.94 -12.72 8.41
CA PHE A 2 8.84 -12.41 7.48
C PHE A 2 7.89 -13.61 7.40
N CYS A 3 6.58 -13.35 7.40
CA CYS A 3 5.54 -14.36 7.24
C CYS A 3 4.44 -13.79 6.34
N ALA A 4 3.76 -14.66 5.61
CA ALA A 4 2.63 -14.31 4.78
C ALA A 4 1.60 -15.43 4.78
N VAL A 5 0.37 -15.07 4.44
CA VAL A 5 -0.73 -15.98 4.14
C VAL A 5 -1.41 -15.48 2.86
N ASP A 6 -2.16 -16.34 2.21
CA ASP A 6 -2.85 -15.98 0.96
C ASP A 6 -3.90 -14.87 1.21
N TRP A 7 -3.99 -13.93 0.27
CA TRP A 7 -5.11 -13.01 0.17
C TRP A 7 -6.32 -13.72 -0.42
N PHE A 8 -7.13 -14.35 0.44
CA PHE A 8 -8.40 -14.94 0.00
C PHE A 8 -9.25 -13.87 -0.68
N GLY A 9 -10.02 -14.26 -1.70
CA GLY A 9 -10.67 -13.33 -2.64
C GLY A 9 -9.77 -12.91 -3.82
N PHE A 10 -8.45 -13.09 -3.71
CA PHE A 10 -7.44 -12.77 -4.73
C PHE A 10 -6.37 -13.86 -4.88
N ALA A 11 -6.53 -15.02 -4.23
CA ALA A 11 -5.57 -16.10 -4.30
C ALA A 11 -5.81 -16.94 -5.58
N THR A 12 -4.86 -17.81 -5.91
CA THR A 12 -5.00 -18.71 -7.08
C THR A 12 -6.28 -19.55 -7.01
N GLY A 13 -6.70 -19.95 -5.80
CA GLY A 13 -7.94 -20.71 -5.58
C GLY A 13 -9.22 -19.91 -5.85
N ASP A 14 -9.15 -18.59 -5.92
CA ASP A 14 -10.30 -17.70 -6.13
C ASP A 14 -10.59 -17.43 -7.61
N LEU A 15 -9.68 -17.80 -8.53
CA LEU A 15 -9.82 -17.54 -9.96
C LEU A 15 -11.16 -18.00 -10.55
N PRO A 16 -11.72 -19.19 -10.21
CA PRO A 16 -13.04 -19.58 -10.69
C PRO A 16 -14.17 -18.66 -10.20
N ASN A 17 -14.11 -18.21 -8.95
CA ASN A 17 -15.10 -17.30 -8.36
C ASN A 17 -15.02 -15.91 -9.00
N VAL A 18 -13.79 -15.40 -9.22
CA VAL A 18 -13.54 -14.12 -9.90
C VAL A 18 -14.04 -14.18 -11.34
N ALA A 19 -13.73 -15.24 -12.09
CA ALA A 19 -14.19 -15.40 -13.46
C ALA A 19 -15.73 -15.43 -13.56
N THR A 20 -16.40 -16.13 -12.64
CA THR A 20 -17.86 -16.19 -12.56
C THR A 20 -18.46 -14.81 -12.25
N THR A 21 -17.85 -14.10 -11.30
CA THR A 21 -18.26 -12.75 -10.91
C THR A 21 -18.14 -11.74 -12.05
N LEU A 22 -17.09 -11.84 -12.87
CA LEU A 22 -16.89 -10.92 -14.00
C LEU A 22 -17.91 -11.16 -15.13
N ILE A 23 -18.52 -12.36 -15.19
CA ILE A 23 -19.61 -12.64 -16.13
C ILE A 23 -20.96 -12.16 -15.57
N ASP A 24 -21.17 -12.31 -14.27
CA ASP A 24 -22.36 -11.83 -13.57
C ASP A 24 -21.99 -11.22 -12.20
N LEU A 25 -22.01 -9.89 -12.15
CA LEU A 25 -21.68 -9.10 -10.95
C LEU A 25 -22.68 -9.30 -9.79
N SER A 26 -23.80 -9.99 -10.00
CA SER A 26 -24.67 -10.38 -8.88
C SER A 26 -23.95 -11.34 -7.91
N PHE A 27 -22.92 -12.05 -8.38
CA PHE A 27 -22.07 -12.90 -7.55
C PHE A 27 -20.93 -12.14 -6.85
N PHE A 28 -20.79 -10.83 -7.10
CA PHE A 28 -19.70 -10.02 -6.57
C PHE A 28 -19.44 -10.15 -5.07
N PRO A 29 -20.44 -10.31 -4.17
CA PRO A 29 -20.20 -10.47 -2.73
C PRO A 29 -19.18 -11.56 -2.35
N VAL A 30 -18.99 -12.60 -3.18
CA VAL A 30 -18.01 -13.67 -2.91
C VAL A 30 -16.57 -13.13 -2.80
N VAL A 31 -16.24 -12.07 -3.54
CA VAL A 31 -14.89 -11.49 -3.57
C VAL A 31 -14.57 -10.81 -2.24
N PRO A 32 -15.29 -9.75 -1.78
CA PRO A 32 -15.00 -9.13 -0.49
C PRO A 32 -15.26 -10.05 0.71
N ASP A 33 -16.11 -11.07 0.62
CA ASP A 33 -16.27 -12.07 1.69
C ASP A 33 -15.01 -12.96 1.81
N GLY A 34 -14.43 -13.40 0.69
CA GLY A 34 -13.11 -14.03 0.68
C GLY A 34 -12.04 -13.11 1.24
N THR A 35 -12.04 -11.85 0.84
CA THR A 35 -11.08 -10.84 1.34
C THR A 35 -11.16 -10.64 2.85
N GLN A 36 -12.36 -10.57 3.42
CA GLN A 36 -12.55 -10.50 4.88
C GLN A 36 -11.95 -11.73 5.59
N GLN A 37 -12.08 -12.93 5.01
CA GLN A 37 -11.41 -14.12 5.54
C GLN A 37 -9.87 -14.01 5.44
N GLY A 38 -9.34 -13.48 4.35
CA GLY A 38 -7.90 -13.19 4.19
C GLY A 38 -7.39 -12.22 5.27
N ILE A 39 -8.11 -11.13 5.49
CA ILE A 39 -7.83 -10.15 6.55
C ILE A 39 -7.80 -10.83 7.93
N LEU A 40 -8.78 -11.70 8.21
CA LEU A 40 -8.82 -12.47 9.46
C LEU A 40 -7.60 -13.40 9.60
N ASN A 41 -7.20 -14.08 8.52
CA ASN A 41 -6.01 -14.93 8.52
C ASN A 41 -4.75 -14.14 8.86
N PHE A 42 -4.59 -12.93 8.31
CA PHE A 42 -3.47 -12.03 8.67
C PHE A 42 -3.52 -11.58 10.14
N ALA A 43 -4.70 -11.30 10.68
CA ALA A 43 -4.85 -10.96 12.10
C ALA A 43 -4.43 -12.14 13.02
N PHE A 44 -4.80 -13.37 12.66
CA PHE A 44 -4.34 -14.58 13.35
C PHE A 44 -2.84 -14.80 13.19
N LEU A 45 -2.28 -14.55 12.00
CA LEU A 45 -0.83 -14.64 11.78
C LEU A 45 -0.07 -13.68 12.69
N ALA A 46 -0.51 -12.43 12.79
CA ALA A 46 0.08 -11.45 13.71
C ALA A 46 -0.01 -11.90 15.18
N ARG A 47 -1.17 -12.47 15.58
CA ARG A 47 -1.33 -13.05 16.92
C ARG A 47 -0.40 -14.24 17.16
N LEU A 48 -0.22 -15.13 16.18
CA LEU A 48 0.68 -16.29 16.29
C LEU A 48 2.15 -15.88 16.39
N LEU A 49 2.55 -14.79 15.74
CA LEU A 49 3.91 -14.25 15.86
C LEU A 49 4.17 -13.65 17.26
N ARG A 50 3.19 -12.99 17.86
CA ARG A 50 3.38 -12.24 19.11
C ARG A 50 3.11 -13.04 20.38
N HIS A 51 2.08 -13.88 20.36
CA HIS A 51 1.53 -14.52 21.57
C HIS A 51 2.52 -15.55 22.17
N PRO A 52 2.64 -15.65 23.51
CA PRO A 52 3.52 -16.65 24.15
C PRO A 52 3.20 -18.10 23.73
N ASN A 53 1.93 -18.41 23.51
CA ASN A 53 1.47 -19.73 23.02
C ASN A 53 1.37 -19.80 21.47
N GLY A 54 1.97 -18.85 20.76
CA GLY A 54 2.03 -18.82 19.30
C GLY A 54 3.21 -19.62 18.74
N PHE A 55 3.77 -19.20 17.61
CA PHE A 55 4.89 -19.89 16.96
C PHE A 55 6.08 -20.09 17.88
N ALA A 56 6.40 -19.11 18.72
CA ALA A 56 7.49 -19.18 19.69
C ALA A 56 7.38 -20.35 20.70
N SER A 57 6.19 -20.93 20.88
CA SER A 57 5.99 -22.11 21.75
C SER A 57 6.20 -23.45 21.03
N HIS A 58 6.28 -23.46 19.70
CA HIS A 58 6.40 -24.68 18.92
C HIS A 58 7.88 -25.02 18.68
N PRO A 59 8.31 -26.30 18.82
CA PRO A 59 9.71 -26.69 18.70
C PRO A 59 10.40 -26.28 17.38
N ALA A 60 9.65 -26.19 16.28
CA ALA A 60 10.16 -25.74 14.99
C ALA A 60 10.67 -24.28 14.98
N PHE A 61 10.29 -23.47 15.96
CA PHE A 61 10.67 -22.07 16.10
C PHE A 61 11.53 -21.81 17.34
N GLN A 62 12.11 -22.87 17.90
CA GLN A 62 12.97 -22.81 19.07
C GLN A 62 14.37 -23.31 18.74
N ASP A 63 15.37 -22.82 19.48
CA ASP A 63 16.70 -23.42 19.48
C ASP A 63 16.72 -24.75 20.27
N ALA A 64 17.90 -25.37 20.36
CA ALA A 64 18.07 -26.62 21.10
C ALA A 64 17.80 -26.51 22.61
N HIS A 65 17.69 -25.30 23.15
CA HIS A 65 17.42 -25.01 24.56
C HIS A 65 15.96 -24.56 24.80
N GLY A 66 15.12 -24.52 23.75
CA GLY A 66 13.72 -24.11 23.83
C GLY A 66 13.51 -22.59 23.74
N ALA A 67 14.55 -21.79 23.46
CA ALA A 67 14.41 -20.35 23.32
C ALA A 67 13.88 -19.98 21.91
N PRO A 68 12.97 -19.00 21.78
CA PRO A 68 12.45 -18.58 20.47
C PRO A 68 13.54 -18.08 19.52
N LEU A 69 13.46 -18.48 18.24
CA LEU A 69 14.40 -18.09 17.18
C LEU A 69 14.15 -16.68 16.61
N PHE A 70 13.18 -15.94 17.13
CA PHE A 70 12.82 -14.61 16.65
C PHE A 70 12.29 -13.72 17.79
N ASP A 71 12.44 -12.41 17.62
CA ASP A 71 11.85 -11.44 18.54
C ASP A 71 10.33 -11.31 18.29
N ARG A 72 9.57 -11.44 19.38
CA ARG A 72 8.10 -11.36 19.42
C ARG A 72 7.59 -10.09 20.10
N SER A 73 8.47 -9.14 20.41
CA SER A 73 8.15 -7.88 21.09
C SER A 73 7.24 -6.99 20.26
N ALA A 74 7.41 -7.01 18.94
CA ALA A 74 6.63 -6.24 17.98
C ALA A 74 6.28 -7.08 16.73
N VAL A 75 5.13 -6.77 16.14
CA VAL A 75 4.74 -7.28 14.82
C VAL A 75 4.41 -6.08 13.95
N TYR A 76 4.98 -6.08 12.75
CA TYR A 76 4.80 -5.03 11.75
C TYR A 76 4.10 -5.58 10.53
N TYR A 77 3.42 -4.70 9.80
CA TYR A 77 2.85 -5.01 8.50
C TYR A 77 3.68 -4.39 7.38
N ASP A 78 4.02 -5.16 6.36
CA ASP A 78 4.63 -4.66 5.12
C ASP A 78 3.93 -5.35 3.95
N GLY A 79 3.15 -4.58 3.18
CA GLY A 79 2.44 -5.06 2.01
C GLY A 79 2.74 -4.18 0.80
N ASN A 80 2.91 -4.77 -0.37
CA ASN A 80 3.04 -4.04 -1.65
C ASN A 80 1.87 -4.40 -2.57
N SER A 81 1.46 -3.49 -3.46
CA SER A 81 0.43 -3.75 -4.47
C SER A 81 -0.90 -4.19 -3.84
N GLN A 82 -1.42 -5.37 -4.18
CA GLN A 82 -2.54 -6.03 -3.53
C GLN A 82 -2.43 -6.03 -1.99
N GLY A 83 -1.23 -6.28 -1.43
CA GLY A 83 -1.00 -6.15 0.01
C GLY A 83 -1.08 -4.70 0.49
N GLY A 84 -0.66 -3.73 -0.32
CA GLY A 84 -0.87 -2.31 -0.05
C GLY A 84 -2.35 -1.92 -0.05
N ILE A 85 -3.15 -2.46 -0.99
CA ILE A 85 -4.59 -2.14 -1.17
C ILE A 85 -5.48 -2.78 -0.10
N LEU A 86 -5.14 -3.98 0.36
CA LEU A 86 -5.92 -4.68 1.40
C LEU A 86 -5.35 -4.49 2.82
N GLY A 87 -4.06 -4.15 2.91
CA GLY A 87 -3.31 -4.18 4.15
C GLY A 87 -3.74 -3.18 5.21
N GLY A 88 -4.30 -2.05 4.81
CA GLY A 88 -4.87 -1.08 5.76
C GLY A 88 -6.01 -1.68 6.56
N ALA A 89 -6.84 -2.54 5.96
CA ALA A 89 -7.88 -3.24 6.71
C ALA A 89 -7.28 -4.16 7.80
N VAL A 90 -6.19 -4.87 7.49
CA VAL A 90 -5.45 -5.68 8.48
C VAL A 90 -4.92 -4.83 9.63
N ILE A 91 -4.26 -3.71 9.32
CA ILE A 91 -3.69 -2.81 10.33
C ILE A 91 -4.80 -2.22 11.21
N ALA A 92 -5.90 -1.77 10.60
CA ALA A 92 -6.99 -1.12 11.31
C ALA A 92 -7.68 -2.03 12.33
N ILE A 93 -7.90 -3.30 12.01
CA ILE A 93 -8.58 -4.24 12.92
C ILE A 93 -7.64 -4.91 13.93
N SER A 94 -6.35 -4.97 13.63
CA SER A 94 -5.39 -5.73 14.41
C SER A 94 -5.20 -5.15 15.81
N LYS A 95 -4.95 -6.04 16.78
CA LYS A 95 -4.52 -5.68 18.15
C LYS A 95 -3.01 -5.85 18.34
N ASP A 96 -2.36 -6.46 17.35
CA ASP A 96 -0.97 -6.92 17.43
C ASP A 96 -0.04 -6.19 16.47
N VAL A 97 -0.61 -5.55 15.45
CA VAL A 97 0.08 -4.64 14.53
C VAL A 97 -0.23 -3.22 14.94
N GLN A 98 0.81 -2.42 15.17
CA GLN A 98 0.70 -0.98 15.50
C GLN A 98 1.42 -0.11 14.48
N ARG A 99 2.22 -0.73 13.61
CA ARG A 99 2.98 -0.02 12.60
C ARG A 99 3.03 -0.83 11.32
N GLY A 100 2.83 -0.15 10.20
CA GLY A 100 2.89 -0.81 8.91
C GLY A 100 3.16 0.09 7.74
N ILE A 101 3.56 -0.52 6.64
CA ILE A 101 3.79 0.13 5.36
C ILE A 101 2.84 -0.44 4.34
N LEU A 102 2.19 0.45 3.60
CA LEU A 102 1.39 0.14 2.44
C LEU A 102 2.16 0.65 1.22
N GLY A 103 2.79 -0.27 0.50
CA GLY A 103 3.59 -0.05 -0.71
C GLY A 103 2.75 -0.12 -1.97
N SER A 104 2.94 0.82 -2.89
CA SER A 104 2.20 0.93 -4.15
C SER A 104 0.70 0.72 -3.93
N LEU A 105 0.22 1.42 -2.91
CA LEU A 105 -1.08 1.21 -2.33
C LEU A 105 -2.16 1.93 -3.12
N GLY A 106 -3.39 1.51 -2.87
CA GLY A 106 -4.57 2.28 -3.20
C GLY A 106 -5.69 2.00 -2.21
N ALA A 107 -6.77 2.73 -2.39
CA ALA A 107 -8.11 2.47 -1.91
C ALA A 107 -9.08 2.54 -3.11
N ASN A 108 -10.35 2.18 -2.92
CA ASN A 108 -11.40 2.37 -3.91
C ASN A 108 -11.14 1.63 -5.22
N TYR A 109 -11.29 0.30 -5.23
CA TYR A 109 -11.07 -0.50 -6.45
C TYR A 109 -11.80 0.03 -7.70
N SER A 110 -13.00 0.59 -7.55
CA SER A 110 -13.74 1.22 -8.67
C SER A 110 -12.97 2.34 -9.39
N LEU A 111 -12.06 3.03 -8.71
CA LEU A 111 -11.11 3.98 -9.31
C LEU A 111 -9.92 3.25 -9.95
N LEU A 112 -9.42 2.20 -9.29
CA LEU A 112 -8.21 1.48 -9.74
C LEU A 112 -8.43 0.67 -11.01
N LEU A 113 -9.55 -0.06 -11.12
CA LEU A 113 -9.74 -1.06 -12.18
C LEU A 113 -9.51 -0.48 -13.57
N ARG A 114 -10.11 0.67 -13.90
CA ARG A 114 -9.94 1.30 -15.23
C ARG A 114 -8.61 2.02 -15.43
N ARG A 115 -7.84 2.20 -14.36
CA ARG A 115 -6.53 2.86 -14.34
C ARG A 115 -5.38 1.87 -14.14
N SER A 116 -5.67 0.58 -14.17
CA SER A 116 -4.72 -0.50 -13.93
C SER A 116 -4.54 -1.34 -15.18
N GLN A 117 -3.29 -1.58 -15.58
CA GLN A 117 -3.00 -2.55 -16.65
C GLN A 117 -3.37 -3.97 -16.24
N ASP A 118 -3.31 -4.32 -14.95
CA ASP A 118 -3.64 -5.66 -14.47
C ASP A 118 -5.11 -6.01 -14.72
N PHE A 119 -5.97 -5.00 -14.80
CA PHE A 119 -7.36 -5.19 -15.12
C PHE A 119 -7.62 -5.52 -16.59
N ASP A 120 -6.64 -5.39 -17.49
CA ASP A 120 -6.84 -5.63 -18.93
C ASP A 120 -7.46 -7.00 -19.19
N LEU A 121 -6.89 -8.05 -18.59
CA LEU A 121 -7.38 -9.42 -18.77
C LEU A 121 -8.73 -9.64 -18.09
N TYR A 122 -8.91 -9.11 -16.88
CA TYR A 122 -10.16 -9.25 -16.12
C TYR A 122 -11.31 -8.43 -16.73
N SER A 123 -11.00 -7.37 -17.48
CA SER A 123 -11.98 -6.55 -18.16
C SER A 123 -12.64 -7.28 -19.32
N VAL A 124 -11.99 -8.28 -19.94
CA VAL A 124 -12.51 -9.00 -21.12
C VAL A 124 -13.86 -9.67 -20.85
N PRO A 125 -14.01 -10.58 -19.86
CA PRO A 125 -15.31 -11.18 -19.56
C PRO A 125 -16.35 -10.14 -19.10
N LEU A 126 -15.93 -9.14 -18.32
CA LEU A 126 -16.82 -8.08 -17.84
C LEU A 126 -17.37 -7.24 -18.99
N TYR A 127 -16.52 -6.78 -19.90
CA TYR A 127 -16.91 -5.91 -21.00
C TYR A 127 -17.67 -6.67 -22.10
N THR A 128 -17.49 -8.00 -22.16
CA THR A 128 -18.32 -8.88 -22.99
C THR A 128 -19.72 -9.03 -22.41
N SER A 129 -19.85 -9.11 -21.08
CA SER A 129 -21.13 -9.29 -20.39
C SER A 129 -21.90 -7.98 -20.21
N TYR A 130 -21.19 -6.86 -20.07
CA TYR A 130 -21.71 -5.51 -19.88
C TYR A 130 -21.13 -4.57 -20.94
N THR A 131 -21.76 -4.55 -22.12
CA THR A 131 -21.21 -3.84 -23.29
C THR A 131 -21.37 -2.33 -23.21
N ASP A 132 -22.40 -1.84 -22.49
CA ASP A 132 -22.63 -0.41 -22.32
C ASP A 132 -21.63 0.19 -21.32
N ALA A 133 -21.04 1.35 -21.66
CA ALA A 133 -20.10 2.04 -20.78
C ALA A 133 -20.78 2.68 -19.55
N LEU A 134 -22.01 3.15 -19.71
CA LEU A 134 -22.80 3.72 -18.63
C LEU A 134 -23.17 2.64 -17.61
N ASP A 135 -23.60 1.45 -18.06
CA ASP A 135 -23.89 0.34 -17.16
C ASP A 135 -22.67 -0.05 -16.34
N ARG A 136 -21.50 -0.17 -16.98
CA ARG A 136 -20.23 -0.45 -16.27
C ARG A 136 -19.90 0.61 -15.22
N ASN A 137 -20.12 1.89 -15.50
CA ASN A 137 -19.90 2.95 -14.52
C ASN A 137 -20.81 2.77 -13.29
N PHE A 138 -22.10 2.52 -13.50
CA PHE A 138 -23.02 2.26 -12.40
C PHE A 138 -22.65 1.02 -11.62
N LEU A 139 -22.30 -0.07 -12.32
CA LEU A 139 -21.89 -1.33 -11.71
C LEU A 139 -20.63 -1.17 -10.85
N PHE A 140 -19.60 -0.46 -11.33
CA PHE A 140 -18.40 -0.19 -10.53
C PHE A 140 -18.72 0.63 -9.27
N SER A 141 -19.58 1.64 -9.36
CA SER A 141 -20.01 2.40 -8.18
C SER A 141 -20.81 1.54 -7.18
N LEU A 142 -21.67 0.64 -7.66
CA LEU A 142 -22.46 -0.23 -6.80
C LEU A 142 -21.60 -1.28 -6.09
N ILE A 143 -20.70 -1.96 -6.81
CA ILE A 143 -19.85 -2.98 -6.19
C ILE A 143 -18.83 -2.37 -5.24
N GLN A 144 -18.44 -1.11 -5.42
CA GLN A 144 -17.55 -0.42 -4.48
C GLN A 144 -18.08 -0.45 -3.04
N MET A 145 -19.39 -0.23 -2.84
CA MET A 145 -20.01 -0.30 -1.51
C MET A 145 -19.85 -1.67 -0.84
N LEU A 146 -19.81 -2.75 -1.65
CA LEU A 146 -19.55 -4.10 -1.15
C LEU A 146 -18.05 -4.31 -0.90
N TRP A 147 -17.20 -3.79 -1.79
CA TRP A 147 -15.75 -3.91 -1.70
C TRP A 147 -15.16 -3.20 -0.48
N ASP A 148 -15.76 -2.09 -0.05
CA ASP A 148 -15.35 -1.33 1.14
C ASP A 148 -15.17 -2.20 2.39
N ARG A 149 -15.88 -3.32 2.46
CA ARG A 149 -15.78 -4.30 3.56
C ARG A 149 -14.46 -5.08 3.61
N GLY A 150 -13.69 -5.06 2.53
CA GLY A 150 -12.48 -5.87 2.37
C GLY A 150 -11.24 -5.09 1.93
N GLU A 151 -11.30 -3.79 1.73
CA GLU A 151 -10.18 -2.99 1.22
C GLU A 151 -10.05 -1.65 1.93
N ASN A 152 -8.92 -0.96 1.72
CA ASN A 152 -8.55 0.25 2.44
C ASN A 152 -9.63 1.34 2.52
N ASN A 153 -10.49 1.50 1.51
CA ASN A 153 -11.50 2.57 1.52
C ASN A 153 -12.42 2.52 2.75
N GLY A 154 -12.87 1.33 3.16
CA GLY A 154 -13.72 1.18 4.35
C GLY A 154 -12.98 1.30 5.68
N TYR A 155 -11.64 1.34 5.66
CA TYR A 155 -10.80 1.28 6.86
C TYR A 155 -9.86 2.48 7.03
N ALA A 156 -9.70 3.34 6.02
CA ALA A 156 -8.70 4.40 6.01
C ALA A 156 -8.82 5.33 7.23
N VAL A 157 -10.03 5.78 7.59
CA VAL A 157 -10.26 6.63 8.78
C VAL A 157 -9.83 5.93 10.08
N HIS A 158 -9.86 4.60 10.11
CA HIS A 158 -9.50 3.80 11.27
C HIS A 158 -8.01 3.53 11.41
N LEU A 159 -7.19 3.93 10.43
CA LEU A 159 -5.73 3.82 10.50
C LEU A 159 -5.10 4.91 11.36
N THR A 160 -5.77 6.04 11.57
CA THR A 160 -5.34 7.11 12.45
C THR A 160 -6.31 7.36 13.61
N ASN A 161 -7.58 6.95 13.46
CA ASN A 161 -8.58 7.00 14.52
C ASN A 161 -9.13 5.60 14.85
N THR A 162 -8.51 4.94 15.84
CA THR A 162 -8.83 3.56 16.20
C THR A 162 -10.02 3.41 17.15
N ALA A 163 -10.68 4.50 17.53
CA ALA A 163 -11.72 4.50 18.58
C ALA A 163 -12.89 3.54 18.25
N ALA A 164 -13.36 3.55 17.00
CA ALA A 164 -14.47 2.70 16.56
C ALA A 164 -14.13 1.20 16.57
N LEU A 165 -12.87 0.85 16.33
CA LEU A 165 -12.41 -0.54 16.26
C LEU A 165 -11.76 -0.99 17.58
N GLY A 166 -11.54 -0.10 18.55
CA GLY A 166 -10.91 -0.38 19.84
C GLY A 166 -9.47 -0.87 19.73
N GLY A 167 -8.74 -0.48 18.69
CA GLY A 167 -7.34 -0.87 18.44
C GLY A 167 -6.34 0.04 19.16
N PRO A 168 -5.08 -0.40 19.35
CA PRO A 168 -4.01 0.50 19.76
C PRO A 168 -3.81 1.63 18.72
N PRO A 169 -3.18 2.76 19.08
CA PRO A 169 -2.78 3.75 18.08
C PRO A 169 -1.89 3.12 17.01
N ASN A 170 -2.19 3.45 15.76
CA ASN A 170 -1.49 2.93 14.59
C ASN A 170 -0.58 4.01 13.97
N THR A 171 0.54 3.59 13.38
CA THR A 171 1.45 4.43 12.62
C THR A 171 1.67 3.83 11.24
N VAL A 172 1.26 4.51 10.19
CA VAL A 172 1.22 3.95 8.83
C VAL A 172 1.96 4.85 7.86
N LEU A 173 2.91 4.28 7.14
CA LEU A 173 3.60 4.95 6.04
C LEU A 173 3.01 4.46 4.72
N LEU A 174 2.48 5.41 3.96
CA LEU A 174 1.91 5.21 2.64
C LEU A 174 2.99 5.50 1.59
N HIS A 175 3.25 4.55 0.69
CA HIS A 175 4.11 4.76 -0.47
C HIS A 175 3.27 4.66 -1.74
N SER A 176 3.08 5.78 -2.43
CA SER A 176 2.49 5.78 -3.78
C SER A 176 3.59 5.94 -4.83
N MET A 177 3.40 5.42 -6.04
CA MET A 177 4.35 5.60 -7.13
C MET A 177 3.80 6.61 -8.15
N PHE A 178 4.56 7.66 -8.45
CA PHE A 178 4.23 8.60 -9.51
C PHE A 178 4.32 7.88 -10.86
N GLY A 179 3.26 7.98 -11.67
CA GLY A 179 3.24 7.32 -12.97
C GLY A 179 3.08 5.80 -12.91
N ASP A 180 2.64 5.21 -11.79
CA ASP A 180 2.33 3.78 -11.68
C ASP A 180 1.38 3.29 -12.80
N HIS A 181 1.66 2.10 -13.32
CA HIS A 181 0.87 1.46 -14.38
C HIS A 181 -0.28 0.60 -13.82
N GLU A 182 -0.19 0.20 -12.56
CA GLU A 182 -1.09 -0.75 -11.92
C GLU A 182 -1.97 -0.07 -10.87
N VAL A 183 -1.42 0.88 -10.11
CA VAL A 183 -2.13 1.53 -8.99
C VAL A 183 -1.98 3.04 -9.03
N THR A 184 -3.06 3.74 -9.39
CA THR A 184 -3.01 5.18 -9.60
C THR A 184 -2.69 5.97 -8.32
N MET A 185 -1.77 6.94 -8.41
CA MET A 185 -1.33 7.74 -7.27
C MET A 185 -2.47 8.51 -6.58
N TRP A 186 -3.47 8.98 -7.32
CA TRP A 186 -4.62 9.71 -6.77
C TRP A 186 -5.42 8.89 -5.74
N SER A 187 -5.39 7.56 -5.85
CA SER A 187 -6.02 6.67 -4.88
C SER A 187 -5.33 6.75 -3.51
N ALA A 188 -3.99 6.87 -3.49
CA ALA A 188 -3.24 7.08 -2.25
C ALA A 188 -3.51 8.47 -1.66
N ASP A 189 -3.69 9.51 -2.48
CA ASP A 189 -4.02 10.84 -1.98
C ASP A 189 -5.43 10.87 -1.35
N ILE A 190 -6.41 10.17 -1.94
CA ILE A 190 -7.75 10.00 -1.34
C ILE A 190 -7.62 9.35 0.04
N MET A 191 -6.81 8.29 0.14
CA MET A 191 -6.57 7.60 1.40
C MET A 191 -5.88 8.51 2.43
N ALA A 192 -4.84 9.26 2.03
CA ALA A 192 -4.14 10.19 2.91
C ALA A 192 -5.06 11.30 3.44
N ARG A 193 -5.96 11.84 2.58
CA ARG A 193 -6.96 12.84 2.98
C ARG A 193 -7.93 12.26 3.99
N THR A 194 -8.40 11.04 3.74
CA THR A 194 -9.32 10.32 4.65
C THR A 194 -8.69 10.04 6.00
N MET A 195 -7.38 9.73 6.01
CA MET A 195 -6.60 9.51 7.23
C MET A 195 -6.25 10.81 7.97
N GLY A 196 -6.28 11.97 7.29
CA GLY A 196 -5.84 13.25 7.83
C GLY A 196 -4.33 13.30 8.10
N ILE A 197 -3.52 12.68 7.23
CA ILE A 197 -2.05 12.61 7.37
C ILE A 197 -1.34 13.54 6.38
N PRO A 198 -0.13 14.03 6.72
CA PRO A 198 0.66 14.81 5.78
C PRO A 198 1.23 13.97 4.63
N ALA A 199 1.62 14.63 3.54
CA ALA A 199 2.18 14.01 2.35
C ALA A 199 3.45 14.72 1.85
N ASN A 200 4.37 13.99 1.21
CA ASN A 200 5.55 14.53 0.55
C ASN A 200 5.58 14.12 -0.93
N TYR A 201 5.81 15.11 -1.80
CA TYR A 201 5.88 14.96 -3.27
C TYR A 201 7.25 15.40 -3.83
N ASP A 202 8.23 15.69 -2.96
CA ASP A 202 9.49 16.35 -3.33
C ASP A 202 10.32 15.53 -4.31
N MET A 203 10.18 14.19 -4.28
CA MET A 203 10.82 13.32 -5.26
C MET A 203 10.35 13.64 -6.69
N VAL A 204 9.04 13.85 -6.88
CA VAL A 204 8.47 14.20 -8.18
C VAL A 204 8.95 15.59 -8.62
N GLU A 205 8.97 16.55 -7.70
CA GLU A 205 9.44 17.91 -7.97
C GLU A 205 10.93 17.93 -8.34
N ARG A 206 11.78 17.25 -7.57
CA ARG A 206 13.22 17.12 -7.85
C ARG A 206 13.47 16.46 -9.20
N THR A 207 12.70 15.43 -9.54
CA THR A 207 12.80 14.77 -10.86
C THR A 207 12.33 15.69 -11.99
N GLY A 208 11.26 16.46 -11.78
CA GLY A 208 10.79 17.49 -12.70
C GLY A 208 11.87 18.54 -12.99
N LEU A 209 12.51 19.09 -11.95
CA LEU A 209 13.62 20.05 -12.10
C LEU A 209 14.79 19.46 -12.89
N ARG A 210 15.18 18.21 -12.62
CA ARG A 210 16.28 17.53 -13.33
C ARG A 210 15.97 17.29 -14.81
N LEU A 211 14.70 17.05 -15.15
CA LEU A 211 14.24 16.80 -16.51
C LEU A 211 13.87 18.08 -17.28
N GLY A 212 13.86 19.25 -16.63
CA GLY A 212 13.32 20.48 -17.23
C GLY A 212 11.80 20.45 -17.40
N GLN A 213 11.10 19.67 -16.56
CA GLN A 213 9.64 19.52 -16.51
C GLN A 213 9.12 20.21 -15.25
N ALA A 214 9.11 21.55 -15.24
CA ALA A 214 8.72 22.32 -14.05
C ALA A 214 7.31 21.98 -13.54
N ASP A 215 6.40 21.62 -14.44
CA ASP A 215 5.02 21.21 -14.13
C ASP A 215 4.82 19.69 -14.37
N ARG A 216 5.71 18.87 -13.80
CA ARG A 216 5.69 17.41 -14.00
C ARG A 216 4.43 16.75 -13.43
N HIS A 217 3.96 17.22 -12.28
CA HIS A 217 2.74 16.69 -11.68
C HIS A 217 1.51 17.22 -12.46
N PRO A 218 0.57 16.35 -12.87
CA PRO A 218 -0.56 16.78 -13.71
C PRO A 218 -1.63 17.58 -12.97
N ASP A 219 -1.67 17.52 -11.64
CA ASP A 219 -2.61 18.32 -10.85
C ASP A 219 -2.18 19.79 -10.79
N LEU A 220 -3.16 20.69 -10.83
CA LEU A 220 -2.93 22.13 -10.65
C LEU A 220 -2.46 22.49 -9.23
N ASP A 221 -2.93 21.72 -8.24
CA ASP A 221 -2.54 21.84 -6.83
C ASP A 221 -2.13 20.45 -6.35
N THR A 222 -0.83 20.16 -6.43
CA THR A 222 -0.25 18.87 -6.04
C THR A 222 -0.58 18.56 -4.59
N GLY A 223 -1.26 17.44 -4.37
CA GLY A 223 -1.70 17.05 -3.04
C GLY A 223 -2.81 17.93 -2.47
N PHE A 224 -3.64 18.57 -3.32
CA PHE A 224 -4.78 19.43 -2.92
C PHE A 224 -5.43 19.00 -1.60
N GLY A 225 -5.47 19.86 -0.59
CA GLY A 225 -6.08 19.57 0.71
C GLY A 225 -5.28 18.64 1.65
N LEU A 226 -4.05 18.27 1.29
CA LEU A 226 -3.08 17.61 2.18
C LEU A 226 -2.06 18.63 2.67
N THR A 227 -1.64 18.49 3.93
CA THR A 227 -0.51 19.25 4.47
C THR A 227 0.79 18.62 4.00
N HIS A 228 1.79 19.44 3.66
CA HIS A 228 3.13 18.96 3.36
C HIS A 228 3.78 18.33 4.60
N LEU A 229 4.43 17.16 4.44
CA LEU A 229 5.18 16.49 5.49
C LEU A 229 6.50 17.21 5.76
N ASP A 230 6.62 17.79 6.95
CA ASP A 230 7.82 18.46 7.44
C ASP A 230 8.73 17.47 8.18
N PHE A 231 9.84 17.07 7.54
CA PHE A 231 10.82 16.17 8.14
C PHE A 231 11.54 16.76 9.36
N ALA A 232 11.51 18.08 9.56
CA ALA A 232 12.05 18.73 10.75
C ALA A 232 11.08 18.67 11.94
N ASN A 233 9.83 18.26 11.75
CA ASN A 233 8.82 18.14 12.80
C ASN A 233 8.73 16.71 13.35
N PRO A 234 9.24 16.44 14.57
CA PRO A 234 9.26 15.08 15.13
C PRO A 234 7.86 14.49 15.34
N ALA A 235 6.83 15.32 15.52
CA ALA A 235 5.47 14.85 15.68
C ALA A 235 4.90 14.28 14.36
N GLN A 236 5.33 14.81 13.22
CA GLN A 236 4.94 14.28 11.92
C GLN A 236 5.78 13.06 11.54
N THR A 237 7.10 13.11 11.72
CA THR A 237 7.99 12.01 11.33
C THR A 237 7.84 10.76 12.19
N SER A 238 7.42 10.88 13.45
CA SER A 238 7.08 9.71 14.28
C SER A 238 5.67 9.15 14.00
N GLY A 239 4.85 9.90 13.26
CA GLY A 239 3.48 9.58 12.90
C GLY A 239 3.31 8.88 11.56
N SER A 240 2.10 8.98 11.02
CA SER A 240 1.74 8.47 9.70
C SER A 240 1.96 9.52 8.62
N GLY A 241 2.25 9.10 7.39
CA GLY A 241 2.45 10.02 6.27
C GLY A 241 2.43 9.33 4.92
N LEU A 242 2.21 10.11 3.86
CA LEU A 242 2.30 9.68 2.47
C LEU A 242 3.60 10.18 1.84
N ILE A 243 4.28 9.30 1.11
CA ILE A 243 5.45 9.62 0.31
C ILE A 243 5.16 9.17 -1.13
N GLN A 244 5.15 10.13 -2.06
CA GLN A 244 5.05 9.83 -3.47
C GLN A 244 6.45 9.64 -4.07
N TRP A 245 6.73 8.40 -4.46
CA TRP A 245 7.99 7.98 -5.07
C TRP A 245 8.02 8.31 -6.56
N ASP A 246 9.18 8.72 -7.05
CA ASP A 246 9.51 8.81 -8.47
C ASP A 246 10.98 8.37 -8.67
N GLY A 247 11.42 8.25 -9.92
CA GLY A 247 12.79 7.87 -10.23
C GLY A 247 13.81 8.89 -9.73
N TYR A 248 14.81 8.43 -8.97
CA TYR A 248 15.89 9.26 -8.47
C TYR A 248 16.91 9.67 -9.55
N THR A 249 17.11 8.84 -10.57
CA THR A 249 18.03 9.13 -11.67
C THR A 249 17.25 9.53 -12.92
N LEU A 250 17.90 10.28 -13.83
CA LEU A 250 17.30 10.62 -15.12
C LEU A 250 16.88 9.37 -15.92
N SER A 251 17.60 8.26 -15.77
CA SER A 251 17.27 6.97 -16.38
C SER A 251 16.12 6.23 -15.69
N ASP A 252 15.84 6.53 -14.42
CA ASP A 252 14.79 5.88 -13.63
C ASP A 252 13.48 6.65 -13.59
N ALA A 253 13.47 7.90 -14.06
CA ALA A 253 12.29 8.76 -14.05
C ALA A 253 11.13 8.11 -14.82
N THR A 254 9.93 8.22 -14.26
CA THR A 254 8.72 7.63 -14.85
C THR A 254 8.07 8.57 -15.87
N ALA A 255 7.11 8.08 -16.64
CA ALA A 255 6.29 8.95 -17.49
C ALA A 255 5.21 9.66 -16.65
N ILE A 256 4.83 10.87 -17.05
CA ILE A 256 3.69 11.58 -16.45
C ILE A 256 2.43 10.72 -16.65
N PRO A 257 1.67 10.40 -15.57
CA PRO A 257 0.48 9.58 -15.69
C PRO A 257 -0.62 10.29 -16.50
N PRO A 258 -1.46 9.55 -17.25
CA PRO A 258 -2.59 10.13 -17.93
C PRO A 258 -3.65 10.61 -16.94
N VAL A 259 -4.17 11.82 -17.14
CA VAL A 259 -5.30 12.36 -16.36
C VAL A 259 -6.61 11.63 -16.68
N ALA A 260 -6.76 11.17 -17.92
CA ALA A 260 -7.92 10.38 -18.35
C ALA A 260 -8.03 9.06 -17.57
N ASP A 261 -9.24 8.50 -17.51
CA ASP A 261 -9.55 7.24 -16.82
C ASP A 261 -9.08 6.01 -17.63
N VAL A 262 -7.77 5.90 -17.77
CA VAL A 262 -7.05 4.85 -18.48
C VAL A 262 -5.76 4.54 -17.72
N PRO A 263 -5.20 3.32 -17.84
CA PRO A 263 -3.92 3.02 -17.23
C PRO A 263 -2.79 3.83 -17.86
N ASN A 264 -1.79 4.18 -17.07
CA ASN A 264 -0.53 4.63 -17.63
C ASN A 264 0.12 3.45 -18.36
N ARG A 265 0.60 3.66 -19.59
CA ARG A 265 1.30 2.66 -20.39
C ARG A 265 2.62 3.16 -20.96
N VAL A 266 3.01 4.38 -20.60
CA VAL A 266 4.17 5.04 -21.17
C VAL A 266 5.34 4.90 -20.21
N GLY A 267 6.53 4.66 -20.76
CA GLY A 267 7.77 4.59 -19.99
C GLY A 267 7.87 3.35 -19.10
N ARG A 268 8.72 3.45 -18.08
CA ARG A 268 8.94 2.39 -17.10
C ARG A 268 7.79 2.33 -16.09
N ASN A 269 7.38 1.12 -15.72
CA ASN A 269 6.46 0.90 -14.62
C ASN A 269 7.22 1.00 -13.26
N PRO A 270 6.88 1.95 -12.37
CA PRO A 270 7.50 2.10 -11.05
C PRO A 270 6.87 1.24 -9.96
N HIS A 271 5.89 0.38 -10.29
CA HIS A 271 5.01 -0.27 -9.32
C HIS A 271 5.71 -0.97 -8.14
N ASP A 272 6.93 -1.46 -8.29
CA ASP A 272 7.64 -2.13 -7.21
C ASP A 272 8.82 -1.32 -6.63
N ASP A 273 8.96 -0.04 -6.98
CA ASP A 273 10.16 0.72 -6.68
C ASP A 273 10.46 0.78 -5.18
N SER A 274 9.49 1.18 -4.35
CA SER A 274 9.73 1.26 -2.90
C SER A 274 9.88 -0.10 -2.22
N ALA A 275 9.50 -1.20 -2.88
CA ALA A 275 9.66 -2.56 -2.36
C ALA A 275 10.96 -3.25 -2.83
N LYS A 276 11.41 -2.97 -4.05
CA LYS A 276 12.54 -3.67 -4.69
C LYS A 276 13.83 -2.87 -4.68
N LYS A 277 13.76 -1.53 -4.75
CA LYS A 277 14.96 -0.69 -4.71
C LYS A 277 15.50 -0.58 -3.29
N ILE A 278 16.81 -0.37 -3.21
CA ILE A 278 17.54 -0.38 -1.95
C ILE A 278 17.14 0.80 -1.05
N ASP A 279 16.82 1.95 -1.63
CA ASP A 279 16.27 3.15 -0.97
C ASP A 279 14.88 2.91 -0.40
N GLY A 280 14.00 2.31 -1.19
CA GLY A 280 12.70 1.82 -0.75
C GLY A 280 12.81 0.93 0.48
N ARG A 281 13.59 -0.15 0.37
CA ARG A 281 13.81 -1.10 1.47
C ARG A 281 14.44 -0.42 2.69
N CYS A 282 15.37 0.51 2.45
CA CYS A 282 15.99 1.25 3.53
C CYS A 282 14.98 2.11 4.28
N HIS A 283 14.16 2.88 3.57
CA HIS A 283 13.10 3.68 4.15
C HIS A 283 12.13 2.82 4.96
N LYS A 284 11.77 1.65 4.41
CA LYS A 284 10.93 0.67 5.12
C LYS A 284 11.57 0.20 6.42
N ALA A 285 12.87 -0.15 6.42
CA ALA A 285 13.58 -0.62 7.59
C ALA A 285 13.73 0.47 8.68
N LEU A 286 13.95 1.73 8.28
CA LEU A 286 14.02 2.88 9.21
C LEU A 286 12.67 3.17 9.88
N PHE A 287 11.58 2.88 9.19
CA PHE A 287 10.24 3.05 9.72
C PHE A 287 9.78 1.84 10.55
N LEU A 288 9.98 0.60 10.08
CA LEU A 288 9.50 -0.64 10.72
C LEU A 288 10.41 -1.11 11.87
N ARG A 289 10.54 -0.27 12.89
CA ARG A 289 11.30 -0.55 14.11
C ARG A 289 10.71 0.17 15.32
N PRO A 290 11.10 -0.18 16.56
CA PRO A 290 10.70 0.58 17.73
C PRO A 290 11.12 2.05 17.56
N ASN A 291 10.17 2.98 17.75
CA ASN A 291 10.37 4.42 17.56
C ASN A 291 10.84 4.80 16.14
N GLY A 292 10.54 3.98 15.12
CA GLY A 292 10.87 4.30 13.73
C GLY A 292 10.22 5.60 13.27
N GLN A 293 10.87 6.26 12.32
CA GLN A 293 10.46 7.57 11.81
C GLN A 293 10.40 7.55 10.28
N ILE A 294 9.55 8.40 9.72
CA ILE A 294 9.55 8.72 8.30
C ILE A 294 10.76 9.63 8.05
N THR A 295 11.72 9.14 7.27
CA THR A 295 12.88 9.93 6.84
C THR A 295 12.62 10.53 5.46
N ASP A 296 13.36 11.61 5.13
CA ASP A 296 13.34 12.17 3.78
C ASP A 296 13.94 11.15 2.80
N PRO A 297 13.15 10.60 1.86
CA PRO A 297 13.64 9.62 0.91
C PRO A 297 14.67 10.24 -0.07
N THR A 298 14.71 11.56 -0.21
CA THR A 298 15.64 12.28 -1.10
C THR A 298 17.05 12.43 -0.52
N ASP A 299 17.19 12.24 0.79
CA ASP A 299 18.47 12.26 1.52
C ASP A 299 19.12 10.88 1.64
N LEU A 300 18.46 9.83 1.15
CA LEU A 300 19.02 8.48 1.11
C LEU A 300 20.13 8.39 0.05
N VAL A 301 21.38 8.64 0.47
CA VAL A 301 22.56 8.60 -0.40
C VAL A 301 22.95 7.15 -0.67
N VAL A 302 23.00 6.77 -1.95
CA VAL A 302 23.60 5.51 -2.40
C VAL A 302 25.11 5.71 -2.58
N ASP A 303 25.92 5.25 -1.63
CA ASP A 303 27.38 5.16 -1.77
C ASP A 303 27.80 3.69 -2.00
N LYS A 304 28.40 3.40 -3.15
CA LYS A 304 28.95 2.07 -3.52
C LYS A 304 27.98 0.89 -3.30
N GLY A 305 26.69 1.09 -3.54
CA GLY A 305 25.68 0.05 -3.38
C GLY A 305 25.19 -0.16 -1.94
N HIS A 306 25.58 0.71 -1.01
CA HIS A 306 25.02 0.81 0.32
C HIS A 306 24.31 2.15 0.47
N ILE A 307 23.18 2.15 1.17
CA ILE A 307 22.55 3.40 1.59
C ILE A 307 23.06 3.76 2.97
N LEU A 308 23.53 5.00 3.10
CA LEU A 308 23.94 5.56 4.38
C LEU A 308 22.84 6.49 4.88
N VAL A 309 22.45 6.32 6.15
CA VAL A 309 21.57 7.23 6.88
C VAL A 309 22.42 7.81 8.00
N ASP A 310 22.67 9.11 7.98
CA ASP A 310 23.60 9.79 8.91
C ASP A 310 24.99 9.12 9.01
N GLY A 311 25.48 8.54 7.89
CA GLY A 311 26.76 7.86 7.83
C GLY A 311 26.76 6.40 8.31
N VAL A 312 25.61 5.83 8.67
CA VAL A 312 25.46 4.43 9.08
C VAL A 312 24.81 3.62 7.94
N PRO A 313 25.31 2.41 7.61
CA PRO A 313 24.68 1.54 6.64
C PRO A 313 23.24 1.23 7.02
N CYS A 314 22.36 1.27 6.03
CA CYS A 314 20.97 0.93 6.25
C CYS A 314 20.81 -0.53 6.74
N PRO A 315 20.03 -0.76 7.80
CA PRO A 315 19.84 -2.08 8.39
C PRO A 315 19.14 -3.10 7.48
#